data_AF-A0AA89BTS3-F1
#
_entry.id   AF-A0AA89BTS3-F1
#
_cell.length_a   1.000
_cell.length_b   1.000
_cell.length_c   1.000
_cell.angle_alpha   90.00
_cell.angle_beta   90.00
_cell.angle_gamma   90.00
#
_symmetry.space_group_name_H-M   'P 1'
#
loop_
_entity.id
_entity.type
_entity.pdbx_description
1 polymer ?
#
loop_
_entity_poly.entity_id
_entity_poly.type
_entity_poly.pdbx_seq_one_letter_code
_entity_poly.pdbx_strand_id
1 'polypeptide(L)'
;MKKKHLKTDPDRIFITEDLTRYRQSIVSNISRAKKSRHVHFFWTNDGRIFLKLSESGEKHLVRSVADLERLVPMLARGAADAAS
;
A
#
# COMPACT_ATOMS: atom_id res chain seq x y z
N MET A 1 -9.42 8.18 31.99
CA MET A 1 -9.84 7.32 30.86
C MET A 1 -9.07 6.01 30.88
N LYS A 2 -9.73 4.86 31.09
CA LYS A 2 -9.08 3.55 31.01
C LYS A 2 -8.87 3.17 29.55
N LYS A 3 -7.62 2.89 29.12
CA LYS A 3 -7.33 2.36 27.78
C LYS A 3 -8.00 0.99 27.65
N LYS A 4 -8.93 0.82 26.71
CA LYS A 4 -9.57 -0.48 26.45
C LYS A 4 -8.50 -1.42 25.87
N HIS A 5 -8.21 -2.51 26.58
CA HIS A 5 -7.37 -3.59 26.08
C HIS A 5 -8.17 -4.39 25.05
N LEU A 6 -7.98 -4.05 23.77
CA LEU A 6 -8.73 -4.64 22.65
C LEU A 6 -8.24 -6.06 22.29
N LYS A 7 -7.10 -6.54 22.82
CA LYS A 7 -6.44 -7.77 22.35
C LYS A 7 -6.87 -9.08 23.03
N THR A 8 -7.81 -9.06 23.98
CA THR A 8 -8.11 -10.22 24.86
C THR A 8 -9.50 -10.83 24.66
N ASP A 9 -10.22 -10.45 23.61
CA ASP A 9 -11.56 -10.96 23.33
C ASP A 9 -11.50 -12.07 22.27
N PRO A 10 -11.67 -13.35 22.66
CA PRO A 10 -11.52 -14.50 21.75
C PRO A 10 -12.62 -14.57 20.68
N ASP A 11 -13.75 -13.89 20.87
CA ASP A 11 -14.87 -13.87 19.93
C ASP A 11 -14.85 -12.64 18.99
N ARG A 12 -13.88 -11.74 19.15
CA ARG A 12 -13.68 -10.60 18.26
C ARG A 12 -12.69 -10.92 17.15
N ILE A 13 -13.22 -11.11 15.94
CA ILE A 13 -12.41 -11.14 14.71
C ILE A 13 -11.89 -9.72 14.44
N PHE A 14 -10.61 -9.51 14.66
CA PHE A 14 -9.91 -8.30 14.22
C PHE A 14 -9.47 -8.49 12.77
N ILE A 15 -10.25 -7.96 11.82
CA ILE A 15 -9.76 -7.76 10.46
C ILE A 15 -8.83 -6.56 10.52
N THR A 16 -7.53 -6.80 10.70
CA THR A 16 -6.53 -5.79 10.38
C THR A 16 -6.70 -5.45 8.91
N GLU A 17 -6.93 -4.18 8.58
CA GLU A 17 -7.15 -3.76 7.19
C GLU A 17 -5.98 -4.18 6.25
N ASP A 18 -4.79 -4.43 6.81
CA ASP A 18 -3.63 -5.05 6.14
C ASP A 18 -3.90 -6.43 5.52
N LEU A 19 -4.98 -7.12 5.92
CA LEU A 19 -5.37 -8.43 5.40
C LEU A 19 -6.36 -8.37 4.24
N THR A 20 -6.82 -7.19 3.81
CA THR A 20 -7.70 -7.13 2.63
C THR A 20 -6.90 -7.50 1.38
N ARG A 21 -7.44 -8.40 0.55
CA ARG A 21 -6.83 -8.78 -0.75
C ARG A 21 -6.50 -7.55 -1.60
N TYR A 22 -7.36 -6.54 -1.51
CA TYR A 22 -7.14 -5.25 -2.16
C TYR A 22 -5.86 -4.56 -1.69
N ARG A 23 -5.63 -4.38 -0.38
CA ARG A 23 -4.38 -3.79 0.11
C ARG A 23 -3.16 -4.63 -0.22
N GLN A 24 -3.27 -5.95 -0.14
CA GLN A 24 -2.18 -6.83 -0.56
C GLN A 24 -1.80 -6.63 -2.03
N SER A 25 -2.77 -6.40 -2.92
CA SER A 25 -2.49 -6.07 -4.32
C SER A 25 -1.74 -4.74 -4.48
N ILE A 26 -2.12 -3.70 -3.72
CA ILE A 26 -1.42 -2.41 -3.72
C ILE A 26 0.02 -2.59 -3.25
N VAL A 27 0.25 -3.28 -2.12
CA VAL A 27 1.58 -3.54 -1.59
C VAL A 27 2.42 -4.37 -2.55
N SER A 28 1.83 -5.36 -3.21
CA SER A 28 2.50 -6.17 -4.25
C SER A 28 2.95 -5.30 -5.42
N ASN A 29 2.09 -4.40 -5.91
CA ASN A 29 2.41 -3.47 -7.00
C ASN A 29 3.50 -2.48 -6.61
N ILE A 30 3.45 -1.91 -5.40
CA ILE A 30 4.50 -1.03 -4.89
C ILE A 30 5.83 -1.78 -4.76
N SER A 31 5.79 -3.03 -4.31
CA SER A 31 6.99 -3.86 -4.18
C SER A 31 7.64 -4.14 -5.54
N ARG A 32 6.83 -4.35 -6.59
CA ARG A 32 7.33 -4.44 -7.98
C ARG A 32 7.96 -3.12 -8.41
N ALA A 33 7.28 -2.00 -8.20
CA ALA A 33 7.77 -0.67 -8.54
C ALA A 33 9.09 -0.31 -7.82
N LYS A 34 9.27 -0.79 -6.57
CA LYS A 34 10.52 -0.66 -5.81
C LYS A 34 11.65 -1.48 -6.44
N LYS A 35 11.39 -2.72 -6.87
CA LYS A 35 12.39 -3.56 -7.55
C LYS A 35 12.87 -2.93 -8.86
N SER A 36 11.97 -2.31 -9.60
CA SER A 36 12.27 -1.55 -10.82
C SER A 36 12.82 -0.13 -10.55
N ARG A 37 13.13 0.23 -9.29
CA ARG A 37 13.70 1.53 -8.88
C ARG A 37 12.85 2.77 -9.17
N HIS A 38 11.54 2.61 -9.29
CA HIS A 38 10.61 3.73 -9.46
C HIS A 38 9.98 4.19 -8.14
N VAL A 39 10.03 3.35 -7.12
CA VAL A 39 9.76 3.72 -5.73
C VAL A 39 11.05 3.56 -4.95
N HIS A 40 11.48 4.61 -4.27
CA HIS A 40 12.67 4.56 -3.43
C HIS A 40 12.38 3.77 -2.14
N PHE A 41 11.32 4.15 -1.43
CA PHE A 41 10.92 3.48 -0.20
C PHE A 41 9.41 3.58 0.04
N PHE A 42 8.84 2.62 0.76
CA PHE A 42 7.44 2.63 1.18
C PHE A 42 7.31 2.00 2.56
N TRP A 43 6.27 2.39 3.30
CA TRP A 43 5.96 1.85 4.62
C TRP A 43 4.46 1.94 4.89
N THR A 44 4.01 1.18 5.88
CA THR A 44 2.63 1.23 6.37
C THR A 44 2.59 1.86 7.76
N ASN A 45 1.53 2.61 8.05
CA ASN A 45 1.26 3.12 9.39
C ASN A 45 -0.26 3.16 9.62
N ASP A 46 -0.74 2.36 10.56
CA ASP A 46 -2.17 2.26 10.92
C ASP A 46 -3.04 2.03 9.67
N GLY A 47 -2.66 1.01 8.88
CA GLY A 47 -3.31 0.65 7.62
C GLY A 47 -3.03 1.58 6.42
N ARG A 48 -2.52 2.78 6.65
CA ARG A 48 -2.23 3.71 5.55
C ARG A 48 -0.91 3.34 4.89
N ILE A 49 -0.89 3.31 3.57
CA ILE A 49 0.30 3.01 2.78
C ILE A 49 0.93 4.32 2.33
N PHE A 50 2.20 4.52 2.64
CA PHE A 50 2.97 5.69 2.23
C PHE A 50 4.16 5.29 1.36
N LEU A 51 4.53 6.15 0.41
CA LEU A 51 5.73 5.96 -0.40
C LEU A 51 6.48 7.27 -0.64
N LYS A 52 7.75 7.12 -1.01
CA LYS A 52 8.59 8.17 -1.58
C LYS A 52 9.20 7.69 -2.90
N LEU A 53 9.21 8.56 -3.90
CA LEU A 53 9.80 8.28 -5.21
C LEU A 53 11.31 8.56 -5.24
N SER A 54 11.81 9.42 -4.35
CA SER A 54 13.23 9.72 -4.15
C SER A 54 13.54 9.87 -2.65
N GLU A 55 14.82 9.85 -2.28
CA GLU A 55 15.28 9.94 -0.88
C GLU A 55 14.80 11.24 -0.19
N SER A 56 15.02 12.38 -0.85
CA SER A 56 14.57 13.71 -0.42
C SER A 56 13.13 14.04 -0.87
N GLY A 57 12.46 13.12 -1.55
CA GLY A 57 11.13 13.35 -2.12
C GLY A 57 10.02 13.50 -1.09
N GLU A 58 8.89 14.04 -1.56
CA GLU A 58 7.66 14.15 -0.78
C GLU A 58 7.10 12.77 -0.43
N LYS A 59 6.45 12.69 0.72
CA LYS A 59 5.68 11.52 1.14
C LYS A 59 4.33 11.54 0.44
N HIS A 60 4.03 10.50 -0.33
CA HIS A 60 2.72 10.29 -0.93
C HIS A 60 1.91 9.25 -0.15
N LEU A 61 0.62 9.52 0.05
CA LEU A 61 -0.34 8.58 0.63
C LEU A 61 -1.04 7.83 -0.50
N VAL A 62 -1.01 6.50 -0.46
CA VAL A 62 -1.68 5.62 -1.43
C VAL A 62 -2.93 5.04 -0.78
N ARG A 63 -4.11 5.41 -1.29
CA ARG A 63 -5.39 4.88 -0.83
C ARG A 63 -5.97 3.86 -1.79
N SER A 64 -5.58 3.93 -3.05
CA SER A 64 -6.09 3.09 -4.13
C SER A 64 -5.00 2.70 -5.13
N VAL A 65 -5.30 1.72 -5.98
CA VAL A 65 -4.46 1.38 -7.14
C VAL A 65 -4.32 2.56 -8.10
N ALA A 66 -5.38 3.36 -8.29
CA ALA A 66 -5.33 4.55 -9.15
C ALA A 66 -4.37 5.64 -8.62
N ASP A 67 -4.24 5.80 -7.30
CA ASP A 67 -3.22 6.70 -6.73
C ASP A 67 -1.81 6.22 -7.09
N LEU A 68 -1.60 4.91 -6.99
CA LEU A 68 -0.32 4.30 -7.30
C LEU A 68 0.02 4.44 -8.79
N GLU A 69 -0.95 4.25 -9.69
CA GLU A 69 -0.78 4.45 -11.13
C GLU A 69 -0.47 5.91 -11.49
N ARG A 70 -1.10 6.88 -10.82
CA ARG A 70 -0.78 8.30 -11.02
C ARG A 70 0.65 8.65 -10.60
N LEU A 71 1.11 8.07 -9.50
CA LEU A 71 2.47 8.29 -8.97
C LEU A 71 3.54 7.51 -9.74
N VAL A 72 3.16 6.34 -10.29
CA VAL A 72 4.05 5.41 -10.98
C VAL A 72 3.40 4.96 -12.30
N PRO A 73 3.41 5.81 -13.36
CA PRO A 73 2.61 5.60 -14.58
C PRO A 73 2.87 4.30 -15.36
N MET A 74 4.03 3.65 -15.18
CA MET A 74 4.29 2.37 -15.85
C MET A 74 3.38 1.24 -15.34
N LEU A 75 2.85 1.34 -14.11
CA LEU A 75 1.99 0.31 -13.55
C LEU A 75 0.65 0.26 -14.28
N ALA A 76 0.17 1.40 -14.80
CA ALA A 76 -0.98 1.45 -15.67
C ALA A 76 -0.71 0.80 -17.04
N ARG A 77 0.53 0.92 -17.56
CA ARG A 77 0.91 0.35 -18.87
C ARG A 77 1.01 -1.18 -18.84
N GLY A 78 1.60 -1.75 -17.79
CA GLY A 78 1.69 -3.20 -17.65
C GLY A 78 0.35 -3.91 -17.43
N ALA A 79 -0.70 -3.18 -17.00
CA ALA A 79 -2.06 -3.71 -16.93
C ALA A 79 -2.75 -3.75 -18.31
N ALA A 80 -2.44 -2.81 -19.20
CA ALA A 80 -2.98 -2.79 -20.57
C ALA A 80 -2.39 -3.92 -21.44
N ASP A 81 -1.09 -4.21 -21.26
CA ASP A 81 -0.41 -5.27 -22.02
C ASP A 81 -0.82 -6.69 -21.59
N ALA A 82 -1.31 -6.88 -20.36
CA ALA A 82 -1.78 -8.18 -19.85
C ALA A 82 -3.23 -8.51 -20.25
N ALA A 83 -3.93 -7.57 -20.88
CA ALA A 83 -5.32 -7.71 -21.34
C ALA A 83 -5.43 -7.85 -22.88
N SER A 84 -4.31 -7.98 -23.58
CA SER A 84 -4.23 -8.21 -25.04
C SER A 84 -3.81 -9.64 -25.38
#